data_AF-A0A257JCZ3-F1
#
_entry.id   AF-A0A257JCZ3-F1
#
_cell.length_a   1.000
_cell.length_b   1.000
_cell.length_c   1.000
_cell.angle_alpha   90.00
_cell.angle_beta   90.00
_cell.angle_gamma   90.00
#
_symmetry.space_group_name_H-M   'P 1'
#
loop_
_entity.id
_entity.type
_entity.pdbx_description
1 polymer ?
#
loop_
_entity_poly.entity_id
_entity_poly.type
_entity_poly.pdbx_seq_one_letter_code
_entity_poly.pdbx_strand_id
1 'polypeptide(L)'
;MAKKFETAVEVISFARSIEAHGLLEQAGQALNHAFFWTCHQAAGLTRPEGSLEIAINGKFGDFAGFTDAAIALGKARVGSGWIWLVSDHEGAVNLELTRDRAGWIDGFFGQLADWSMAKTRYEDGLSREPDAV
;
A
#
# COMPACT_ATOMS: atom_id res chain seq x y z
N MET A 1 -12.67 21.08 23.04
CA MET A 1 -11.45 21.24 22.21
C MET A 1 -11.55 20.32 21.02
N ALA A 2 -11.29 20.82 19.80
CA ALA A 2 -11.18 19.96 18.62
C ALA A 2 -9.85 19.21 18.66
N LYS A 3 -9.86 17.90 18.39
CA LYS A 3 -8.64 17.09 18.31
C LYS A 3 -7.97 17.38 16.96
N LYS A 4 -6.69 17.76 16.98
CA LYS A 4 -5.88 17.96 15.78
C LYS A 4 -5.17 16.65 15.44
N PHE A 5 -5.13 16.31 14.16
CA PHE A 5 -4.38 15.18 13.62
C PHE A 5 -3.36 15.72 12.63
N GLU A 6 -2.14 15.19 12.66
CA GLU A 6 -1.06 15.58 11.75
C GLU A 6 -0.92 14.60 10.57
N THR A 7 -1.45 13.38 10.69
CA THR A 7 -1.35 12.36 9.63
C THR A 7 -2.67 11.62 9.38
N ALA A 8 -2.83 11.10 8.15
CA ALA A 8 -3.97 10.23 7.80
C ALA A 8 -4.04 8.97 8.67
N VAL A 9 -2.88 8.47 9.10
CA VAL A 9 -2.74 7.31 9.98
C VAL A 9 -3.35 7.56 11.35
N GLU A 10 -3.13 8.74 11.93
CA GLU A 10 -3.74 9.12 13.20
C GLU A 10 -5.27 9.20 13.09
N VAL A 11 -5.78 9.71 11.96
CA VAL A 11 -7.21 9.76 11.69
C VAL A 11 -7.81 8.36 11.61
N ILE A 12 -7.16 7.44 10.88
CA ILE A 12 -7.59 6.04 10.74
C ILE A 12 -7.57 5.32 12.10
N SER A 13 -6.48 5.50 12.86
CA SER A 13 -6.33 4.89 14.19
C SER A 13 -7.40 5.40 15.16
N PHE A 14 -7.69 6.70 15.13
CA PHE A 14 -8.76 7.28 15.92
C PHE A 14 -10.14 6.81 15.47
N ALA A 15 -10.43 6.83 14.17
CA ALA A 15 -11.70 6.36 13.62
C ALA A 15 -11.99 4.92 14.04
N ARG A 16 -10.96 4.07 14.08
CA ARG A 16 -11.04 2.73 14.61
C ARG A 16 -11.31 2.68 16.11
N SER A 17 -10.61 3.47 16.92
CA SER A 17 -10.77 3.45 18.39
C SER A 17 -12.18 3.86 18.84
N ILE A 18 -12.90 4.57 17.99
CA ILE A 18 -14.30 4.99 18.24
C ILE A 18 -15.32 4.27 17.35
N GLU A 19 -14.90 3.23 16.61
CA GLU A 19 -15.76 2.46 15.70
C GLU A 19 -16.52 3.32 14.66
N ALA A 20 -15.93 4.45 14.25
CA ALA A 20 -16.48 5.35 13.26
C ALA A 20 -16.27 4.80 11.84
N HIS A 21 -17.05 3.80 11.46
CA HIS A 21 -16.91 3.08 10.19
C HIS A 21 -16.87 3.98 8.96
N GLY A 22 -17.75 4.99 8.87
CA GLY A 22 -17.76 5.91 7.73
C GLY A 22 -16.48 6.75 7.62
N LEU A 23 -15.92 7.18 8.75
CA LEU A 23 -14.65 7.91 8.76
C LEU A 23 -13.48 6.97 8.41
N LEU A 24 -13.52 5.73 8.89
CA LEU A 24 -12.51 4.72 8.60
C LEU A 24 -12.47 4.37 7.10
N GLU A 25 -13.63 4.23 6.45
CA GLU A 25 -13.73 3.97 5.01
C GLU A 25 -13.18 5.14 4.20
N GLN A 26 -13.58 6.38 4.51
CA GLN A 26 -13.13 7.55 3.76
C GLN A 26 -11.64 7.84 3.96
N ALA A 27 -11.14 7.76 5.19
CA ALA A 27 -9.73 7.97 5.48
C ALA A 27 -8.86 6.85 4.87
N GLY A 28 -9.34 5.60 4.91
CA GLY A 28 -8.69 4.47 4.24
C GLY A 28 -8.60 4.67 2.73
N GLN A 29 -9.69 5.07 2.08
CA GLN A 29 -9.68 5.33 0.64
C GLN A 29 -8.79 6.51 0.27
N ALA A 30 -8.79 7.59 1.05
CA ALA A 30 -7.89 8.72 0.81
C ALA A 30 -6.41 8.26 0.84
N LEU A 31 -6.06 7.41 1.82
CA LEU A 31 -4.70 6.86 1.91
C LEU A 31 -4.37 5.92 0.74
N ASN A 32 -5.31 5.05 0.35
CA ASN A 32 -5.11 4.13 -0.78
C ASN A 32 -4.80 4.90 -2.08
N HIS A 33 -5.56 5.96 -2.36
CA HIS A 33 -5.35 6.77 -3.55
C HIS A 33 -4.06 7.59 -3.47
N ALA A 34 -3.74 8.15 -2.31
CA ALA A 34 -2.47 8.85 -2.12
C ALA A 34 -1.29 7.92 -2.45
N PHE A 35 -1.30 6.69 -1.91
CA PHE A 35 -0.27 5.70 -2.21
C PHE A 35 -0.27 5.26 -3.68
N PHE A 36 -1.44 5.00 -4.27
CA PHE A 36 -1.57 4.61 -5.67
C PHE A 36 -0.88 5.60 -6.62
N TRP A 37 -1.03 6.91 -6.37
CA TRP A 37 -0.37 7.92 -7.18
C TRP A 37 1.15 7.95 -6.97
N THR A 38 1.65 7.64 -5.76
CA THR A 38 3.11 7.49 -5.54
C THR A 38 3.72 6.29 -6.27
N CYS A 39 2.92 5.28 -6.60
CA CYS A 39 3.39 4.13 -7.38
C CYS A 39 3.61 4.45 -8.87
N HIS A 40 3.18 5.61 -9.35
CA HIS A 40 3.32 6.01 -10.75
C HIS A 40 4.46 7.02 -10.92
N GLN A 41 5.28 6.84 -11.95
CA GLN A 41 6.31 7.79 -12.36
C GLN A 41 6.21 8.00 -13.88
N ALA A 42 6.47 9.23 -14.34
CA ALA A 42 6.27 9.62 -15.75
C ALA A 42 7.10 8.80 -16.76
N ALA A 43 8.27 8.32 -16.33
CA ALA A 43 9.16 7.42 -17.07
C ALA A 43 9.40 6.12 -16.28
N GLY A 44 8.33 5.55 -15.72
CA GLY A 44 8.41 4.37 -14.86
C GLY A 44 9.01 3.13 -15.54
N LEU A 45 9.55 2.23 -14.72
CA LEU A 45 10.00 0.92 -15.18
C LEU A 45 8.82 0.09 -15.69
N THR A 46 9.02 -0.63 -16.80
CA THR A 46 8.02 -1.57 -17.33
C THR A 46 8.06 -2.93 -16.65
N ARG A 47 9.14 -3.21 -15.89
CA ARG A 47 9.36 -4.45 -15.13
C ARG A 47 10.07 -4.15 -13.81
N PRO A 48 9.84 -4.95 -12.76
CA PRO A 48 10.62 -4.88 -11.53
C PRO A 48 12.07 -5.28 -11.82
N GLU A 49 12.99 -4.76 -11.02
CA GLU A 49 14.42 -5.09 -11.09
C GLU A 49 14.94 -5.49 -9.70
N GLY A 50 16.08 -6.18 -9.66
CA GLY A 50 16.81 -6.48 -8.42
C GLY A 50 16.04 -7.40 -7.48
N SER A 51 16.02 -7.07 -6.18
CA SER A 51 15.42 -7.93 -5.15
C SER A 51 13.92 -8.16 -5.36
N LEU A 52 13.20 -7.18 -5.92
CA LEU A 52 11.77 -7.31 -6.20
C LEU A 52 11.51 -8.30 -7.35
N GLU A 53 12.32 -8.25 -8.41
CA GLU A 53 12.23 -9.22 -9.51
C GLU A 53 12.49 -10.64 -9.00
N ILE A 54 13.54 -10.82 -8.18
CA ILE A 54 13.89 -12.12 -7.60
C ILE A 54 12.73 -12.65 -6.74
N ALA A 55 12.14 -11.81 -5.89
CA ALA A 55 11.02 -12.21 -5.04
C ALA A 55 9.77 -12.57 -5.86
N ILE A 56 9.46 -11.78 -6.89
CA ILE A 56 8.34 -12.03 -7.80
C ILE A 56 8.54 -13.35 -8.54
N ASN A 57 9.70 -13.55 -9.15
CA ASN A 57 10.00 -14.78 -9.89
C ASN A 57 10.03 -16.00 -8.95
N GLY A 58 10.56 -15.83 -7.73
CA GLY A 58 10.55 -16.89 -6.71
C GLY A 58 9.15 -17.32 -6.28
N LYS A 59 8.20 -16.38 -6.19
CA LYS A 59 6.81 -16.65 -5.75
C LYS A 59 5.90 -17.10 -6.89
N PHE A 60 6.01 -16.43 -8.05
CA PHE A 60 5.04 -16.52 -9.14
C PHE A 60 5.63 -17.18 -10.41
N GLY A 61 6.87 -17.65 -10.35
CA GLY A 61 7.60 -18.24 -11.47
C GLY A 61 8.30 -17.19 -12.31
N ASP A 62 7.55 -16.22 -12.80
CA ASP A 62 8.07 -15.04 -13.50
C ASP A 62 7.11 -13.84 -13.39
N PHE A 63 7.48 -12.71 -14.02
CA PHE A 63 6.63 -11.52 -14.06
C PHE A 63 5.28 -11.73 -14.80
N ALA A 64 5.22 -12.65 -15.77
CA ALA A 64 3.98 -12.95 -16.46
C ALA A 64 3.03 -13.73 -15.54
N GLY A 65 3.54 -14.73 -14.81
CA GLY A 65 2.82 -15.48 -13.79
C GLY A 65 2.31 -14.57 -12.66
N PHE A 66 3.10 -13.56 -12.26
CA PHE A 66 2.62 -12.53 -11.34
C PHE A 66 1.45 -11.73 -11.93
N THR A 67 1.58 -11.28 -13.17
CA THR A 67 0.54 -10.49 -13.84
C THR A 67 -0.75 -11.30 -13.99
N ASP A 68 -0.66 -12.56 -14.38
CA ASP A 68 -1.80 -13.48 -14.50
C ASP A 68 -2.47 -13.73 -13.14
N ALA A 69 -1.68 -13.94 -12.08
CA ALA A 69 -2.19 -14.10 -10.72
C ALA A 69 -2.90 -12.82 -10.23
N ALA A 70 -2.33 -11.64 -10.46
CA ALA A 70 -2.93 -10.36 -10.10
C ALA A 70 -4.25 -10.11 -10.85
N ILE A 71 -4.29 -10.38 -12.16
CA ILE A 71 -5.50 -10.25 -12.98
C ILE A 71 -6.57 -11.25 -12.51
N ALA A 72 -6.19 -12.50 -12.25
CA ALA A 72 -7.12 -13.52 -11.75
C ALA A 72 -7.73 -13.12 -10.40
N LEU A 73 -6.91 -12.61 -9.48
CA LEU A 73 -7.35 -12.13 -8.18
C LEU A 73 -8.31 -10.93 -8.31
N GLY A 74 -8.01 -10.02 -9.23
CA GLY A 74 -8.87 -8.88 -9.53
C GLY A 74 -10.21 -9.27 -10.15
N LYS A 75 -10.21 -10.25 -11.06
CA LYS A 75 -11.44 -10.78 -11.67
C LYS A 75 -12.32 -11.53 -10.67
N ALA A 76 -11.71 -12.23 -9.71
CA ALA A 76 -12.43 -12.92 -8.65
C ALA A 76 -13.15 -11.95 -7.69
N ARG A 77 -12.78 -10.66 -7.72
CA ARG A 77 -13.38 -9.65 -6.86
C ARG A 77 -14.73 -9.17 -7.42
N VAL A 78 -15.77 -9.36 -6.61
CA VAL A 78 -17.06 -8.71 -6.81
C VAL A 78 -17.10 -7.36 -6.07
N GLY A 79 -17.37 -6.27 -6.81
CA GLY A 79 -17.47 -4.91 -6.28
C GLY A 79 -16.13 -4.18 -6.16
N SER A 80 -16.18 -2.92 -5.68
CA SER A 80 -15.01 -2.07 -5.49
C SER A 80 -13.98 -2.66 -4.53
N GLY A 81 -12.68 -2.45 -4.79
CA GLY A 81 -11.59 -2.97 -3.98
C GLY A 81 -10.20 -2.66 -4.51
N TRP A 82 -9.20 -3.16 -3.79
CA TRP A 82 -7.78 -2.99 -4.08
C TRP A 82 -7.05 -4.33 -4.10
N ILE A 83 -6.05 -4.43 -4.97
CA ILE A 83 -5.08 -5.53 -5.00
C ILE A 83 -3.73 -4.94 -4.63
N TRP A 84 -3.05 -5.60 -3.71
CA TRP A 84 -1.76 -5.17 -3.19
C TRP A 84 -0.73 -6.27 -3.43
N LEU A 85 0.46 -5.88 -3.89
CA LEU A 85 1.66 -6.68 -3.73
C LEU A 85 2.27 -6.32 -2.38
N VAL A 86 2.27 -7.26 -1.44
CA VAL A 86 2.82 -7.09 -0.09
C VAL A 86 4.06 -7.94 0.09
N SER A 87 4.96 -7.54 0.98
CA SER A 87 6.12 -8.32 1.39
C SER A 87 6.13 -8.52 2.91
N ASP A 88 6.50 -9.70 3.37
CA ASP A 88 6.80 -9.90 4.79
C ASP A 88 8.19 -9.33 5.17
N HIS A 89 8.57 -9.51 6.43
CA HIS A 89 9.86 -9.07 6.97
C HIS A 89 11.07 -9.79 6.36
N GLU A 90 10.86 -10.98 5.78
CA GLU A 90 11.90 -11.77 5.14
C GLU A 90 12.02 -11.42 3.63
N GLY A 91 11.14 -10.57 3.12
CA GLY A 91 11.09 -10.13 1.74
C GLY A 91 10.30 -11.07 0.82
N ALA A 92 9.60 -12.07 1.37
CA ALA A 92 8.73 -12.91 0.58
C ALA A 92 7.46 -12.13 0.19
N VAL A 93 7.08 -12.21 -1.09
CA VAL A 93 5.97 -11.43 -1.64
C VAL A 93 4.68 -12.24 -1.74
N ASN A 94 3.55 -11.54 -1.62
CA ASN A 94 2.22 -12.11 -1.83
C ASN A 94 1.25 -11.09 -2.45
N LEU A 95 0.18 -11.60 -3.07
CA LEU A 95 -0.94 -10.79 -3.54
C LEU A 95 -2.07 -10.81 -2.52
N GLU A 96 -2.51 -9.64 -2.07
CA GLU A 96 -3.63 -9.48 -1.16
C GLU A 96 -4.77 -8.69 -1.79
N LEU A 97 -5.99 -9.13 -1.52
CA LEU A 97 -7.22 -8.51 -2.00
C LEU A 97 -7.96 -7.89 -0.82
N THR A 98 -8.08 -6.57 -0.79
CA THR A 98 -8.76 -5.89 0.32
C THR A 98 -10.08 -5.25 -0.11
N ARG A 99 -11.02 -5.19 0.84
CA ARG A 99 -12.18 -4.30 0.73
C ARG A 99 -11.74 -2.86 0.81
N ASP A 100 -12.61 -1.93 0.40
CA ASP A 100 -12.48 -0.47 0.51
C ASP A 100 -12.26 0.04 1.95
N ARG A 101 -12.00 -0.88 2.88
CA ARG A 101 -11.65 -0.64 4.27
C ARG A 101 -10.14 -0.69 4.38
N ALA A 102 -9.63 0.00 5.38
CA ALA A 102 -8.29 -0.09 5.96
C ALA A 102 -7.92 -1.52 6.45
N GLY A 103 -8.26 -2.60 5.73
CA GLY A 103 -7.91 -3.97 6.10
C GLY A 103 -6.45 -4.28 5.79
N TRP A 104 -5.88 -3.70 4.73
CA TRP A 104 -4.42 -3.74 4.53
C TRP A 104 -3.70 -2.96 5.63
N ILE A 105 -4.37 -2.01 6.29
CA ILE A 105 -3.80 -1.30 7.45
C ILE A 105 -3.65 -2.24 8.66
N ASP A 106 -4.43 -3.31 8.78
CA ASP A 106 -4.16 -4.34 9.81
C ASP A 106 -2.89 -5.12 9.52
N GLY A 107 -2.64 -5.50 8.26
CA GLY A 107 -1.41 -6.15 7.83
C GLY A 107 -0.20 -5.21 7.81
N PHE A 108 -0.38 -4.00 7.29
CA PHE A 108 0.62 -2.94 7.18
C PHE A 108 1.03 -2.45 8.57
N PHE A 109 0.11 -2.13 9.49
CA PHE A 109 0.50 -1.73 10.85
C PHE A 109 0.85 -2.91 11.76
N GLY A 110 0.32 -4.12 11.51
CA GLY A 110 0.73 -5.34 12.21
C GLY A 110 2.15 -5.78 11.86
N GLN A 111 2.63 -5.50 10.65
CA GLN A 111 4.01 -5.73 10.19
C GLN A 111 4.92 -4.50 10.39
N LEU A 112 4.41 -3.32 10.73
CA LEU A 112 5.22 -2.09 10.94
C LEU A 112 5.51 -1.79 12.42
N ALA A 113 5.93 -2.80 13.19
CA ALA A 113 6.49 -2.57 14.53
C ALA A 113 7.77 -1.70 14.52
N ASP A 114 8.34 -1.38 13.36
CA ASP A 114 9.49 -0.49 13.22
C ASP A 114 9.19 0.67 12.24
N TRP A 115 8.60 1.73 12.78
CA TRP A 115 8.15 2.91 12.04
C TRP A 115 9.28 3.87 11.63
N SER A 116 10.55 3.55 11.90
CA SER A 116 11.68 4.40 11.53
C SER A 116 11.87 4.47 10.01
N MET A 117 11.81 3.33 9.31
CA MET A 117 12.07 3.24 7.86
C MET A 117 10.94 3.80 6.99
N ALA A 118 9.68 3.60 7.37
CA ALA A 118 8.53 4.07 6.59
C ALA A 118 8.38 5.59 6.64
N LYS A 119 8.66 6.19 7.81
CA LYS A 119 8.73 7.63 8.00
C LYS A 119 9.82 8.25 7.12
N THR A 120 11.03 7.68 7.13
CA THR A 120 12.14 8.16 6.28
C THR A 120 11.75 8.17 4.80
N ARG A 121 11.16 7.10 4.27
CA ARG A 121 10.77 7.07 2.85
C ARG A 121 9.63 8.01 2.49
N TYR A 122 8.68 8.22 3.40
CA TYR A 122 7.58 9.17 3.19
C TYR A 122 8.07 10.63 3.28
N GLU A 123 8.94 10.95 4.23
CA GLU A 123 9.55 12.28 4.37
C GLU A 123 10.59 12.56 3.26
N ASP A 124 11.35 11.55 2.82
CA ASP A 124 12.25 11.64 1.66
C ASP A 124 11.48 11.80 0.34
N GLY A 125 10.28 11.22 0.26
CA GLY A 125 9.38 11.38 -0.88
C GLY A 125 8.72 12.76 -0.95
N LEU A 126 8.44 13.37 0.21
CA LEU A 126 7.87 14.72 0.32
C LEU A 126 8.92 15.84 0.24
N SER A 127 10.19 15.56 0.54
CA SER A 127 11.28 16.54 0.51
C SER A 127 11.99 16.67 -0.85
N ARG A 128 11.64 15.82 -1.83
CA ARG A 128 12.06 16.00 -3.22
C ARG A 128 11.17 17.07 -3.86
N GLU A 129 11.69 18.30 -3.91
CA GLU A 129 11.13 19.41 -4.68
C GLU A 129 10.85 19.00 -6.15
N PRO A 130 9.83 19.56 -6.82
CA PRO A 130 9.35 19.10 -8.14
C PRO A 130 10.30 19.29 -9.33
N ASP A 131 11.55 19.70 -9.09
CA ASP A 131 12.41 20.32 -10.11
C ASP A 131 13.60 19.45 -10.56
N ALA A 132 13.68 18.19 -10.16
CA ALA A 132 14.71 17.27 -10.65
C ALA A 132 14.13 16.32 -11.70
N VAL A 133 14.24 16.73 -12.97
CA VAL A 133 14.14 15.89 -14.18
C VAL A 133 15.17 14.76 -14.14
#